data_AF-A0A8S8XXJ3-F1
#
_entry.id   AF-A0A8S8XXJ3-F1
#
_cell.length_a   1.000
_cell.length_b   1.000
_cell.length_c   1.000
_cell.angle_alpha   90.00
_cell.angle_beta   90.00
_cell.angle_gamma   90.00
#
_symmetry.space_group_name_H-M   'P 1'
#
loop_
_entity.id
_entity.type
_entity.pdbx_description
1 polymer ?
#
loop_
_entity_poly.entity_id
_entity_poly.type
_entity_poly.pdbx_seq_one_letter_code
_entity_poly.pdbx_strand_id
1 'polypeptide(L)' 'MGSSSHLKRLAIPRSWPLPRKTTIWVTRPRAGAHSLERCMPLNIVIRDVIGLARSPREVRKILTTV' A
#
# COMPACT_ATOMS: atom_id res chain seq x y z
N MET A 1 -3.79 24.81 0.71
CA MET A 1 -3.88 23.68 -0.25
C MET A 1 -3.40 22.42 0.46
N GLY A 2 -4.33 21.57 0.91
CA GLY A 2 -4.02 20.42 1.77
C GLY A 2 -3.46 19.24 0.98
N SER A 3 -2.50 18.52 1.57
CA SER A 3 -2.02 17.26 1.01
C SER A 3 -3.15 16.22 0.99
N SER A 4 -3.39 15.59 -0.15
CA SER A 4 -4.41 14.54 -0.25
C SER A 4 -3.95 13.30 0.53
N SER A 5 -4.67 12.99 1.61
CA SER A 5 -4.42 11.83 2.48
C SER A 5 -4.73 10.49 1.79
N HIS A 6 -5.54 10.51 0.72
CA HIS A 6 -6.02 9.32 0.03
C HIS A 6 -5.30 9.11 -1.31
N LEU A 7 -5.09 7.84 -1.69
CA LEU A 7 -4.53 7.45 -2.97
C LEU A 7 -5.51 6.52 -3.70
N LYS A 8 -5.98 6.93 -4.89
CA LYS A 8 -6.75 6.05 -5.78
C LYS A 8 -5.83 4.97 -6.34
N ARG A 9 -6.31 3.73 -6.44
CA ARG A 9 -5.53 2.60 -6.99
C ARG A 9 -5.14 2.81 -8.45
N LEU A 10 -5.95 3.53 -9.21
CA LEU A 10 -5.64 3.89 -10.60
C LEU A 10 -4.38 4.77 -10.72
N ALA A 11 -4.06 5.52 -9.67
CA ALA A 11 -2.91 6.41 -9.60
C ALA A 11 -1.68 5.76 -8.95
N ILE A 12 -1.65 4.43 -8.78
CA ILE A 12 -0.45 3.76 -8.27
C ILE A 12 0.74 3.90 -9.24
N PRO A 13 1.97 4.01 -8.70
CA PRO A 13 3.17 3.96 -9.51
C PRO A 13 3.22 2.74 -10.42
N ARG A 14 3.88 2.86 -11.58
CA ARG A 14 4.12 1.70 -12.47
C ARG A 14 5.07 0.67 -11.85
N SER A 15 5.86 1.06 -10.86
CA SER A 15 6.79 0.19 -10.14
C SER A 15 6.09 -0.85 -9.26
N TRP A 16 4.80 -0.66 -8.92
CA TRP A 16 4.07 -1.60 -8.09
C TRP A 16 3.52 -2.74 -8.95
N PRO A 17 3.86 -4.01 -8.66
CA PRO A 17 3.41 -5.17 -9.44
C PRO A 17 1.96 -5.54 -9.07
N LEU A 18 1.03 -4.60 -9.20
CA LEU A 18 -0.37 -4.75 -8.81
C LEU A 18 -1.33 -4.41 -9.95
N PRO A 19 -2.44 -5.15 -10.09
CA PRO A 19 -3.50 -4.75 -11.00
C PRO A 19 -4.12 -3.43 -10.55
N ARG A 20 -4.33 -2.51 -11.49
CA ARG A 20 -4.89 -1.17 -11.22
C ARG A 20 -6.41 -1.15 -11.06
N LYS A 21 -7.12 -2.03 -11.77
CA LYS A 21 -8.59 -2.05 -11.87
C LYS A 21 -9.20 -3.15 -10.99
N THR A 22 -8.99 -3.06 -9.67
CA THR A 22 -9.52 -4.06 -8.71
C THR A 22 -10.33 -3.38 -7.62
N THR A 23 -9.71 -2.47 -6.87
CA THR A 23 -10.36 -1.66 -5.82
C THR A 23 -10.18 -0.18 -6.14
N ILE A 24 -11.08 0.68 -5.64
CA ILE A 24 -11.00 2.13 -5.90
C ILE A 24 -9.81 2.76 -5.16
N TRP A 25 -9.57 2.33 -3.92
CA TRP A 25 -8.58 2.90 -3.02
C TRP A 25 -7.43 1.94 -2.73
N VAL A 26 -6.29 2.52 -2.40
CA VAL A 26 -5.08 1.81 -1.97
C VAL A 26 -4.44 2.55 -0.78
N THR A 27 -3.68 1.83 0.04
CA THR A 27 -2.93 2.45 1.15
C THR A 27 -1.92 3.44 0.60
N ARG A 28 -2.05 4.71 0.99
CA ARG A 28 -1.06 5.74 0.67
C ARG A 28 0.20 5.51 1.54
N PRO A 29 1.41 5.50 0.96
CA PRO A 29 2.64 5.50 1.73
C PRO A 29 2.72 6.74 2.63
N ARG A 30 3.22 6.58 3.85
CA ARG A 30 3.57 7.73 4.70
C ARG A 30 4.80 8.43 4.14
N ALA A 31 4.94 9.73 4.43
CA ALA A 31 6.16 10.46 4.11
C ALA A 31 7.35 9.80 4.83
N GLY A 32 8.43 9.56 4.08
CA GLY A 32 9.62 8.88 4.57
C GLY A 32 10.80 9.09 3.62
N ALA A 33 11.87 8.33 3.80
CA ALA A 33 13.13 8.51 3.06
C ALA A 33 13.02 8.28 1.53
N HIS A 34 12.01 7.54 1.08
CA HIS A 34 11.83 7.18 -0.32
C HIS A 34 10.70 7.98 -0.98
N SER A 35 10.92 8.38 -2.25
CA SER A 35 9.89 9.03 -3.06
C SER A 35 8.73 8.08 -3.37
N LEU A 36 7.55 8.64 -3.66
CA LEU A 36 6.32 7.87 -3.91
C LEU A 36 6.46 6.88 -5.08
N GLU A 37 7.29 7.20 -6.07
CA GLU A 37 7.53 6.33 -7.24
C GLU A 37 8.37 5.08 -6.93
N ARG A 38 9.19 5.15 -5.88
CA ARG A 38 10.14 4.08 -5.50
C ARG A 38 9.85 3.47 -4.14
N CYS A 39 8.81 3.91 -3.44
CA CYS A 39 8.39 3.35 -2.16
C CYS A 39 7.18 2.44 -2.33
N MET A 40 6.97 1.53 -1.38
CA MET A 40 5.78 0.69 -1.31
C MET A 40 5.32 0.53 0.16
N PRO A 41 4.01 0.62 0.46
CA PRO A 41 3.50 0.37 1.80
C PRO A 41 3.68 -1.09 2.20
N LEU A 42 4.13 -1.32 3.45
CA LEU A 42 4.26 -2.66 4.02
C LEU A 42 2.95 -3.47 3.97
N ASN A 43 1.81 -2.80 4.12
CA ASN A 43 0.49 -3.44 4.00
C ASN A 43 0.30 -4.17 2.66
N ILE A 44 0.76 -3.55 1.57
CA ILE A 44 0.66 -4.10 0.22
C ILE A 44 1.66 -5.22 0.02
N VAL A 45 2.89 -5.05 0.52
CA VAL A 45 3.93 -6.08 0.40
C VAL A 45 3.46 -7.38 1.07
N ILE A 46 3.00 -7.31 2.32
CA ILE A 46 2.59 -8.49 3.08
C ILE A 46 1.35 -9.16 2.47
N ARG A 47 0.36 -8.37 2.04
CA ARG A 47 -0.90 -8.88 1.50
C ARG A 47 -0.80 -9.37 0.05
N ASP A 48 -0.25 -8.54 -0.84
CA ASP A 48 -0.33 -8.76 -2.29
C ASP A 48 0.94 -9.36 -2.89
N VAL A 49 2.12 -9.04 -2.33
CA VAL A 49 3.40 -9.53 -2.87
C VAL A 49 3.76 -10.88 -2.24
N ILE A 50 3.66 -10.98 -0.92
CA ILE A 50 4.03 -12.19 -0.18
C ILE A 50 2.81 -13.12 0.01
N GLY A 51 1.60 -12.57 0.12
CA GLY A 51 0.37 -13.37 0.28
C GLY A 51 0.16 -13.94 1.69
N LEU A 52 0.81 -13.39 2.71
CA LEU A 52 0.70 -13.88 4.10
C LEU A 52 -0.61 -13.53 4.78
N ALA A 53 -1.34 -12.55 4.26
CA ALA A 53 -2.58 -12.05 4.83
C ALA A 53 -3.61 -11.79 3.74
N ARG A 54 -4.89 -12.02 4.05
CA ARG A 54 -6.02 -11.74 3.17
C ARG A 54 -6.63 -10.36 3.45
N SER A 55 -6.52 -9.89 4.68
CA SER A 55 -7.12 -8.64 5.14
C SER A 55 -6.09 -7.64 5.66
N PRO A 56 -6.29 -6.32 5.44
CA PRO A 56 -5.47 -5.29 6.10
C PRO A 56 -5.47 -5.39 7.63
N ARG A 57 -6.54 -5.95 8.23
CA ARG A 57 -6.63 -6.18 9.68
C ARG A 57 -5.63 -7.23 10.15
N GLU A 58 -5.49 -8.32 9.38
CA GLU A 58 -4.51 -9.38 9.66
C GLU A 58 -3.11 -8.83 9.53
N VAL A 59 -2.82 -8.05 8.48
CA VAL A 59 -1.50 -7.41 8.31
C VAL A 59 -1.16 -6.52 9.51
N ARG A 60 -2.13 -5.74 10.00
CA ARG A 60 -1.92 -4.90 11.19
C ARG A 60 -1.62 -5.76 12.43
N LYS A 61 -2.29 -6.90 12.58
CA LYS A 61 -2.01 -7.84 13.67
C LYS A 61 -0.59 -8.39 13.57
N ILE A 62 -0.17 -8.85 12.38
CA ILE A 62 1.19 -9.35 12.11
C ILE A 62 2.25 -8.29 12.49
N LEU A 63 2.04 -7.02 12.13
CA LEU A 63 2.98 -5.95 12.42
C LEU A 63 3.04 -5.54 13.90
N THR A 64 1.97 -5.76 14.67
CA THR A 64 1.90 -5.40 16.11
C THR A 64 2.28 -6.56 17.03
N THR A 65 2.22 -7.79 16.53
CA THR A 65 2.54 -9.00 17.30
C THR A 65 4.04 -9.18 17.55
N VAL A 66 4.90 -8.39 16.90
CA VAL A 66 6.35 -8.34 17.16
C VAL A 66 6.66 -7.12 18.00
#